data_AF-A0AAU8CF03-F1
#
_entry.id   AF-A0AAU8CF03-F1
#
_cell.length_a   1.000
_cell.length_b   1.000
_cell.length_c   1.000
_cell.angle_alpha   90.00
_cell.angle_beta   90.00
_cell.angle_gamma   90.00
#
_symmetry.space_group_name_H-M   'P 1'
#
loop_
_entity.id
_entity.type
_entity.pdbx_description
1 polymer ?
#
loop_
_entity_poly.entity_id
_entity_poly.type
_entity_poly.pdbx_seq_one_letter_code
_entity_poly.pdbx_strand_id
1 'polypeptide(L)'
;MNESRPDVVRGIQTAEANGWLADHATPETTTALVALAAWALSGGSINHGEGGAHVYFSLDHDDGDCFATLASTAGFEYHVVNETTAERATEARPATDGAVLARVLIAMGVPRTATEKQDTTSLPAFVDALGEALRLTFARVYVLNRGAKHPDKDTVTIRVERSDAYLDELVGVLRAVSGEPVTRTGKTVTVSAAAARVLLPA
;
A
#
# COMPACT_ATOMS: atom_id res chain seq x y z
N MET A 1 29.11 -7.82 31.64
CA MET A 1 27.97 -8.59 31.09
C MET A 1 27.18 -7.58 30.27
N ASN A 2 27.24 -7.63 28.94
CA ASN A 2 26.54 -6.64 28.12
C ASN A 2 25.05 -6.97 28.12
N GLU A 3 24.24 -6.10 28.72
CA GLU A 3 22.78 -6.09 28.65
C GLU A 3 22.32 -5.66 27.24
N SER A 4 22.69 -6.44 26.22
CA SER A 4 22.19 -6.20 24.87
C SER A 4 20.71 -6.55 24.84
N ARG A 5 19.84 -5.53 24.77
CA ARG A 5 18.38 -5.71 24.64
C ARG A 5 18.07 -6.67 23.48
N PRO A 6 17.10 -7.60 23.64
CA PRO A 6 16.66 -8.46 22.55
C PRO A 6 16.20 -7.66 21.34
N ASP A 7 16.45 -8.18 20.14
CA ASP A 7 16.14 -7.51 18.87
C ASP A 7 14.66 -7.15 18.74
N VAL A 8 13.78 -8.02 19.24
CA VAL A 8 12.32 -7.81 19.25
C VAL A 8 11.94 -6.58 20.08
N VAL A 9 12.57 -6.39 21.24
CA VAL A 9 12.29 -5.24 22.12
C VAL A 9 12.70 -3.95 21.42
N ARG A 10 13.85 -3.94 20.73
CA ARG A 10 14.29 -2.78 19.95
C ARG A 10 13.32 -2.48 18.81
N GLY A 11 12.84 -3.49 18.10
CA GLY A 11 11.86 -3.31 17.01
C GLY A 11 10.55 -2.70 17.48
N ILE A 12 10.02 -3.13 18.63
CA ILE A 12 8.80 -2.54 19.23
C ILE A 12 9.05 -1.08 19.61
N GLN A 13 10.15 -0.79 20.32
CA GLN A 13 10.49 0.58 20.72
C GLN A 13 10.69 1.52 19.52
N THR A 14 11.28 1.01 18.43
CA THR A 14 11.40 1.76 17.17
C THR A 14 10.02 2.03 16.56
N ALA A 15 9.11 1.05 16.56
CA ALA A 15 7.75 1.25 16.06
C ALA A 15 6.96 2.26 16.92
N GLU A 16 7.09 2.19 18.25
CA GLU A 16 6.50 3.16 19.20
C GLU A 16 7.05 4.58 18.95
N ALA A 17 8.38 4.72 18.84
CA ALA A 17 9.03 6.01 18.63
C ALA A 17 8.63 6.68 17.30
N ASN A 18 8.33 5.89 16.28
CA ASN A 18 7.83 6.37 14.99
C ASN A 18 6.29 6.50 14.93
N GLY A 19 5.57 6.19 16.01
CA GLY A 19 4.10 6.23 16.03
C GLY A 19 3.45 5.16 15.14
N TRP A 20 4.11 4.04 14.88
CA TRP A 20 3.62 3.00 13.98
C TRP A 20 2.73 1.94 14.64
N LEU A 21 2.58 2.00 15.96
CA LEU A 21 1.67 1.14 16.71
C LEU A 21 0.38 1.89 17.04
N ALA A 22 -0.74 1.17 17.06
CA ALA A 22 -2.08 1.78 17.14
C ALA A 22 -2.31 2.68 18.37
N ASP A 23 -1.64 2.39 19.49
CA ASP A 23 -1.68 3.17 20.72
C ASP A 23 -0.75 4.39 20.73
N HIS A 24 0.17 4.48 19.77
CA HIS A 24 1.14 5.57 19.60
C HIS A 24 0.91 6.39 18.33
N ALA A 25 0.07 5.90 17.40
CA ALA A 25 -0.19 6.54 16.12
C ALA A 25 -1.10 7.76 16.28
N THR A 26 -0.70 8.87 15.66
CA THR A 26 -1.64 9.98 15.42
C THR A 26 -2.65 9.60 14.33
N PRO A 27 -3.76 10.34 14.17
CA PRO A 27 -4.68 10.13 13.04
C PRO A 27 -3.99 10.22 11.67
N GLU A 28 -3.01 11.11 11.53
CA GLU A 28 -2.23 11.30 10.31
C GLU A 28 -1.31 10.10 10.06
N THR A 29 -0.56 9.65 11.07
CA THR A 29 0.28 8.45 10.95
C THR A 29 -0.56 7.20 10.67
N THR A 30 -1.73 7.06 11.29
CA THR A 30 -2.69 5.98 10.99
C THR A 30 -3.10 6.00 9.53
N THR A 31 -3.46 7.17 9.01
CA THR A 31 -3.83 7.36 7.60
C THR A 31 -2.66 7.00 6.68
N ALA A 32 -1.44 7.41 7.04
CA ALA A 32 -0.23 7.09 6.30
C ALA A 32 0.07 5.59 6.28
N LEU A 33 -0.06 4.89 7.41
CA LEU A 33 0.14 3.43 7.47
C LEU A 33 -0.88 2.67 6.62
N VAL A 34 -2.15 3.11 6.61
CA VAL A 34 -3.18 2.53 5.73
C VAL A 34 -2.82 2.75 4.26
N ALA A 35 -2.36 3.95 3.90
CA ALA A 35 -1.91 4.27 2.55
C ALA A 35 -0.68 3.43 2.16
N LEU A 36 0.32 3.27 3.04
CA LEU A 36 1.49 2.43 2.78
C LEU A 36 1.12 0.94 2.64
N ALA A 37 0.19 0.45 3.45
CA ALA A 37 -0.33 -0.92 3.32
C ALA A 37 -1.04 -1.11 1.96
N ALA A 38 -1.88 -0.15 1.56
CA ALA A 38 -2.49 -0.15 0.23
C ALA A 38 -1.43 -0.13 -0.88
N TRP A 39 -0.40 0.71 -0.74
CA TRP A 39 0.71 0.82 -1.69
C TRP A 39 1.49 -0.49 -1.82
N ALA A 40 1.82 -1.14 -0.70
CA ALA A 40 2.47 -2.44 -0.68
C ALA A 40 1.60 -3.52 -1.34
N LEU A 41 0.27 -3.45 -1.21
CA LEU A 41 -0.66 -4.39 -1.84
C LEU A 41 -0.87 -4.12 -3.34
N SER A 42 -0.81 -2.86 -3.78
CA SER A 42 -1.08 -2.46 -5.16
C SER A 42 0.20 -2.35 -5.98
N GLY A 43 1.18 -1.57 -5.54
CA GLY A 43 2.40 -1.21 -6.28
C GLY A 43 3.66 -1.34 -5.42
N GLY A 44 3.86 -2.46 -4.73
CA GLY A 44 5.03 -2.72 -3.90
C GLY A 44 5.09 -4.19 -3.47
N SER A 45 5.99 -4.54 -2.56
CA SER A 45 5.96 -5.83 -1.86
C SER A 45 6.87 -5.80 -0.64
N ILE A 46 6.76 -6.84 0.19
CA ILE A 46 7.77 -7.20 1.17
C ILE A 46 8.60 -8.36 0.62
N ASN A 47 9.88 -8.37 0.94
CA ASN A 47 10.82 -9.46 0.68
C ASN A 47 11.57 -9.81 1.97
N HIS A 48 12.03 -11.05 2.06
CA HIS A 48 12.92 -11.50 3.12
C HIS A 48 14.30 -11.79 2.54
N GLY A 49 15.33 -11.29 3.19
CA GLY A 49 16.72 -11.50 2.78
C GLY A 49 17.66 -11.51 3.97
N GLU A 50 18.95 -11.44 3.65
CA GLU A 50 19.99 -11.24 4.64
C GLU A 50 19.80 -9.86 5.30
N GLY A 51 19.52 -9.85 6.61
CA GLY A 51 19.14 -8.63 7.33
C GLY A 51 17.65 -8.51 7.70
N GLY A 52 16.79 -9.41 7.22
CA GLY A 52 15.40 -9.52 7.66
C GLY A 52 14.36 -9.16 6.59
N ALA A 53 13.23 -8.61 7.04
CA ALA A 53 12.15 -8.17 6.15
C ALA A 53 12.48 -6.80 5.55
N HIS A 54 12.16 -6.59 4.28
CA HIS A 54 12.37 -5.34 3.56
C HIS A 54 11.12 -5.01 2.76
N VAL A 55 10.55 -3.83 2.96
CA VAL A 55 9.45 -3.31 2.14
C VAL A 55 9.99 -2.39 1.06
N TYR A 56 9.40 -2.45 -0.13
CA TYR A 56 9.63 -1.51 -1.21
C TYR A 56 8.31 -1.08 -1.85
N PHE A 57 8.31 0.12 -2.41
CA PHE A 57 7.15 0.75 -3.03
C PHE A 57 7.55 1.20 -4.44
N SER A 58 6.91 0.66 -5.46
CA SER A 58 7.08 1.12 -6.84
C SER A 58 6.53 2.54 -6.98
N LEU A 59 7.31 3.38 -7.65
CA LEU A 59 6.94 4.75 -8.00
C LEU A 59 6.81 4.84 -9.51
N ASP A 60 5.67 5.36 -9.98
CA ASP A 60 5.55 5.89 -11.33
C ASP A 60 5.90 7.39 -11.32
N HIS A 61 6.19 7.96 -12.50
CA HIS A 61 6.73 9.33 -12.61
C HIS A 61 5.80 10.39 -12.00
N ASP A 62 4.50 10.17 -12.00
CA ASP A 62 3.49 11.12 -11.52
C ASP A 62 3.18 10.98 -10.01
N ASP A 63 3.66 9.92 -9.36
CA ASP A 63 3.27 9.56 -7.99
C ASP A 63 4.31 9.98 -6.92
N GLY A 64 5.46 10.50 -7.35
CA GLY A 64 6.62 10.81 -6.48
C GLY A 64 6.29 11.79 -5.35
N ASP A 65 5.58 12.89 -5.65
CA ASP A 65 5.21 13.91 -4.65
C ASP A 65 4.19 13.36 -3.63
N CYS A 66 3.27 12.51 -4.10
CA CYS A 66 2.30 11.84 -3.23
C CYS A 66 3.03 10.90 -2.25
N PHE A 67 3.97 10.11 -2.76
CA PHE A 67 4.77 9.21 -1.93
C PHE A 67 5.67 9.97 -0.95
N ALA A 68 6.30 11.07 -1.38
CA ALA A 68 7.15 11.88 -0.51
C ALA A 68 6.36 12.47 0.68
N THR A 69 5.16 12.98 0.41
CA THR A 69 4.24 13.46 1.45
C THR A 69 3.84 12.34 2.40
N LEU A 70 3.57 11.15 1.86
CA LEU A 70 3.21 9.97 2.63
C LEU A 70 4.35 9.51 3.54
N ALA A 71 5.57 9.42 3.03
CA ALA A 71 6.76 9.03 3.80
C ALA A 71 7.05 10.02 4.93
N SER A 72 6.95 11.33 4.63
CA SER A 72 7.08 12.40 5.63
C SER A 72 6.02 12.29 6.73
N THR A 73 4.76 12.06 6.36
CA THR A 73 3.65 11.88 7.33
C THR A 73 3.82 10.63 8.19
N ALA A 74 4.37 9.56 7.62
CA ALA A 74 4.72 8.34 8.33
C ALA A 74 6.04 8.45 9.12
N GLY A 75 6.78 9.55 9.00
CA GLY A 75 8.00 9.79 9.76
C GLY A 75 9.23 8.99 9.32
N PHE A 76 9.35 8.61 8.03
CA PHE A 76 10.56 7.93 7.54
C PHE A 76 11.16 8.56 6.30
N GLU A 77 12.49 8.47 6.19
CA GLU A 77 13.25 8.79 4.99
C GLU A 77 13.37 7.56 4.09
N TYR A 78 13.51 7.78 2.77
CA TYR A 78 13.68 6.72 1.80
C TYR A 78 14.75 7.08 0.77
N HIS A 79 15.28 6.04 0.13
CA HIS A 79 16.10 6.18 -1.08
C HIS A 79 15.33 5.59 -2.26
N VAL A 80 15.58 6.15 -3.44
CA VAL A 80 15.03 5.64 -4.70
C VAL A 80 16.07 4.76 -5.37
N VAL A 81 15.63 3.63 -5.92
CA VAL A 81 16.46 2.72 -6.72
C VAL A 81 15.83 2.45 -8.07
N ASN A 82 16.63 1.95 -9.00
CA ASN A 82 16.25 1.59 -10.37
C ASN A 82 15.75 2.76 -11.25
N GLU A 83 15.96 4.02 -10.86
CA GLU A 83 15.49 5.20 -11.63
C GLU A 83 15.93 5.20 -13.10
N THR A 84 17.12 4.68 -13.37
CA THR A 84 17.72 4.64 -14.71
C THR A 84 17.65 3.26 -15.37
N THR A 85 16.96 2.30 -14.75
CA THR A 85 16.89 0.91 -15.22
C THR A 85 15.59 0.65 -15.94
N ALA A 86 15.60 0.73 -17.28
CA ALA A 86 14.39 0.63 -18.10
C ALA A 86 13.57 -0.67 -17.91
N GLU A 87 14.18 -1.77 -17.47
CA GLU A 87 13.52 -3.06 -17.24
C GLU A 87 12.98 -3.25 -15.81
N ARG A 88 13.15 -2.26 -14.93
CA ARG A 88 12.74 -2.34 -13.53
C ARG A 88 11.89 -1.13 -13.17
N ALA A 89 10.85 -1.36 -12.37
CA ALA A 89 10.13 -0.27 -11.76
C ALA A 89 11.10 0.53 -10.86
N THR A 90 10.96 1.85 -10.89
CA THR A 90 11.58 2.72 -9.88
C THR A 90 10.98 2.37 -8.52
N GLU A 91 11.81 2.21 -7.49
CA GLU A 91 11.36 1.78 -6.16
C GLU A 91 11.84 2.72 -5.07
N ALA A 92 10.94 3.16 -4.20
CA ALA A 92 11.27 3.74 -2.92
C ALA A 92 11.48 2.65 -1.86
N ARG A 93 12.56 2.79 -1.09
CA ARG A 93 12.93 1.88 0.01
C ARG A 93 13.27 2.70 1.25
N PRO A 94 12.70 2.37 2.44
CA PRO A 94 13.06 3.07 3.67
C PRO A 94 14.57 3.07 3.90
N ALA A 95 15.15 4.23 4.24
CA ALA A 95 16.56 4.40 4.50
C ALA A 95 16.95 3.89 5.90
N THR A 96 16.05 4.06 6.87
CA THR A 96 16.16 3.60 8.26
C THR A 96 14.90 2.83 8.64
N ASP A 97 15.02 1.95 9.65
CA ASP A 97 13.90 1.23 10.27
C ASP A 97 12.98 0.43 9.31
N GLY A 98 13.40 0.21 8.06
CA GLY A 98 12.58 -0.44 7.04
C GLY A 98 12.16 -1.87 7.40
N ALA A 99 12.98 -2.59 8.16
CA ALA A 99 12.61 -3.90 8.66
C ALA A 99 11.56 -3.84 9.78
N VAL A 100 11.51 -2.75 10.55
CA VAL A 100 10.46 -2.51 11.54
C VAL A 100 9.17 -2.12 10.83
N LEU A 101 9.21 -1.20 9.87
CA LEU A 101 8.06 -0.83 9.06
C LEU A 101 7.47 -2.04 8.31
N ALA A 102 8.31 -2.89 7.71
CA ALA A 102 7.86 -4.12 7.06
C ALA A 102 7.11 -5.04 8.04
N ARG A 103 7.59 -5.19 9.28
CA ARG A 103 6.90 -6.00 10.30
C ARG A 103 5.58 -5.38 10.75
N VAL A 104 5.50 -4.06 10.85
CA VAL A 104 4.23 -3.35 11.12
C VAL A 104 3.22 -3.64 10.00
N LEU A 105 3.63 -3.51 8.74
CA LEU A 105 2.77 -3.82 7.60
C LEU A 105 2.35 -5.29 7.56
N ILE A 106 3.26 -6.23 7.88
CA ILE A 106 2.93 -7.65 8.03
C ILE A 106 1.89 -7.85 9.14
N ALA A 107 2.04 -7.18 10.28
CA ALA A 107 1.09 -7.25 11.39
C ALA A 107 -0.29 -6.68 11.01
N MET A 108 -0.33 -5.69 10.12
CA MET A 108 -1.58 -5.20 9.52
C MET A 108 -2.19 -6.22 8.53
N GLY A 109 -1.45 -7.24 8.10
CA GLY A 109 -1.91 -8.28 7.18
C GLY A 109 -1.40 -8.11 5.74
N VAL A 110 -0.41 -7.26 5.51
CA VAL A 110 0.29 -7.22 4.20
C VAL A 110 1.09 -8.52 4.03
N PRO A 111 0.96 -9.22 2.89
CA PRO A 111 1.72 -10.44 2.61
C PRO A 111 3.24 -10.23 2.72
N ARG A 112 3.95 -11.23 3.25
CA ARG A 112 5.38 -11.16 3.58
C ARG A 112 6.29 -11.27 2.36
N THR A 113 5.77 -11.82 1.27
CA THR A 113 6.50 -12.02 0.02
C THR A 113 5.65 -11.69 -1.19
N ALA A 114 6.29 -11.42 -2.32
CA ALA A 114 5.59 -11.23 -3.59
C ALA A 114 4.79 -12.48 -4.01
N THR A 115 5.29 -13.68 -3.70
CA THR A 115 4.58 -14.95 -3.96
C THR A 115 3.35 -15.09 -3.09
N GLU A 116 3.48 -14.93 -1.76
CA GLU A 116 2.35 -14.95 -0.83
C GLU A 116 1.30 -13.91 -1.21
N LYS A 117 1.75 -12.73 -1.67
CA LYS A 117 0.90 -11.71 -2.25
C LYS A 117 0.09 -12.29 -3.42
N GLN A 118 0.72 -12.85 -4.45
CA GLN A 118 -0.03 -13.41 -5.59
C GLN A 118 -1.01 -14.53 -5.19
N ASP A 119 -0.62 -15.37 -4.23
CA ASP A 119 -1.43 -16.52 -3.78
C ASP A 119 -2.59 -16.13 -2.86
N THR A 120 -2.57 -14.90 -2.32
CA THR A 120 -3.62 -14.41 -1.43
C THR A 120 -4.98 -14.32 -2.15
N THR A 121 -5.99 -14.95 -1.56
CA THR A 121 -7.33 -15.03 -2.17
C THR A 121 -8.30 -13.93 -1.75
N SER A 122 -8.00 -13.16 -0.70
CA SER A 122 -8.86 -12.11 -0.15
C SER A 122 -8.06 -10.86 0.18
N LEU A 123 -8.72 -9.72 0.31
CA LEU A 123 -8.13 -8.55 0.92
C LEU A 123 -7.76 -8.85 2.38
N PRO A 124 -6.71 -8.21 2.92
CA PRO A 124 -6.40 -8.32 4.33
C PRO A 124 -7.55 -7.84 5.22
N ALA A 125 -7.81 -8.56 6.32
CA ALA A 125 -8.96 -8.31 7.20
C ALA A 125 -9.01 -6.88 7.78
N PHE A 126 -7.88 -6.17 7.86
CA PHE A 126 -7.88 -4.79 8.33
C PHE A 126 -8.72 -3.86 7.44
N VAL A 127 -8.84 -4.16 6.14
CA VAL A 127 -9.58 -3.32 5.16
C VAL A 127 -11.07 -3.24 5.52
N ASP A 128 -11.64 -4.35 5.98
CA ASP A 128 -13.03 -4.41 6.43
C ASP A 128 -13.23 -3.66 7.75
N ALA A 129 -12.22 -3.65 8.62
CA ALA A 129 -12.24 -2.95 9.90
C ALA A 129 -12.03 -1.41 9.76
N LEU A 130 -11.61 -0.92 8.59
CA LEU A 130 -11.42 0.51 8.36
C LEU A 130 -12.75 1.28 8.43
N GLY A 131 -12.73 2.42 9.12
CA GLY A 131 -13.76 3.44 8.98
C GLY A 131 -13.76 4.06 7.58
N GLU A 132 -14.84 4.75 7.21
CA GLU A 132 -15.09 5.26 5.87
C GLU A 132 -13.93 6.08 5.28
N ALA A 133 -13.40 7.03 6.06
CA ALA A 133 -12.29 7.89 5.62
C ALA A 133 -11.01 7.09 5.31
N LEU A 134 -10.64 6.13 6.16
CA LEU A 134 -9.45 5.30 5.95
C LEU A 134 -9.65 4.32 4.80
N ARG A 135 -10.86 3.78 4.64
CA ARG A 135 -11.20 2.90 3.51
C ARG A 135 -11.13 3.65 2.18
N LEU A 136 -11.55 4.92 2.16
CA LEU A 136 -11.37 5.81 1.02
C LEU A 136 -9.88 6.03 0.74
N THR A 137 -9.05 6.30 1.75
CA THR A 137 -7.58 6.39 1.59
C THR A 137 -6.99 5.14 0.97
N PHE A 138 -7.35 3.96 1.47
CA PHE A 138 -6.93 2.68 0.91
C PHE A 138 -7.30 2.57 -0.59
N ALA A 139 -8.56 2.85 -0.91
CA ALA A 139 -9.08 2.75 -2.28
C ALA A 139 -8.37 3.72 -3.24
N ARG A 140 -8.13 4.97 -2.81
CA ARG A 140 -7.42 5.99 -3.60
C ARG A 140 -6.02 5.54 -3.96
N VAL A 141 -5.24 5.06 -3.00
CA VAL A 141 -3.87 4.56 -3.27
C VAL A 141 -3.90 3.32 -4.17
N TYR A 142 -4.91 2.44 -4.01
CA TYR A 142 -5.02 1.27 -4.88
C TYR A 142 -5.30 1.67 -6.33
N VAL A 143 -6.21 2.62 -6.56
CA VAL A 143 -6.55 3.13 -7.88
C VAL A 143 -5.42 3.96 -8.47
N LEU A 144 -4.71 4.76 -7.66
CA LEU A 144 -3.53 5.50 -8.10
C LEU A 144 -2.50 4.54 -8.72
N ASN A 145 -2.10 3.52 -7.97
CA ASN A 145 -1.01 2.62 -8.37
C ASN A 145 -1.37 1.63 -9.47
N ARG A 146 -2.67 1.41 -9.75
CA ARG A 146 -3.12 0.35 -10.68
C ARG A 146 -4.09 0.82 -11.75
N GLY A 147 -4.54 2.06 -11.65
CA GLY A 147 -5.51 2.64 -12.55
C GLY A 147 -4.87 3.06 -13.86
N ALA A 148 -5.17 2.34 -14.92
CA ALA A 148 -4.88 2.78 -16.28
C ALA A 148 -5.99 3.73 -16.77
N LYS A 149 -5.62 4.97 -17.07
CA LYS A 149 -6.47 5.94 -17.78
C LYS A 149 -6.50 5.61 -19.27
N HIS A 150 -7.61 5.95 -19.94
CA HIS A 150 -7.75 5.77 -21.38
C HIS A 150 -7.85 7.13 -22.08
N PRO A 151 -7.19 7.37 -23.23
CA PRO A 151 -7.24 8.66 -23.91
C PRO A 151 -8.66 9.09 -24.30
N ASP A 152 -9.51 8.14 -24.64
CA ASP A 152 -10.83 8.41 -25.21
C ASP A 152 -11.97 8.35 -24.19
N LYS A 153 -11.68 7.99 -22.93
CA LYS A 153 -12.72 7.75 -21.90
C LYS A 153 -12.20 8.06 -20.49
N ASP A 154 -13.05 8.71 -19.71
CA ASP A 154 -12.81 9.01 -18.28
C ASP A 154 -12.85 7.79 -17.35
N THR A 155 -13.14 6.59 -17.87
CA THR A 155 -13.12 5.36 -17.07
C THR A 155 -11.69 4.94 -16.76
N VAL A 156 -11.48 4.39 -15.57
CA VAL A 156 -10.19 3.83 -15.16
C VAL A 156 -10.29 2.31 -15.14
N THR A 157 -9.28 1.61 -15.66
CA THR A 157 -9.21 0.15 -15.59
C THR A 157 -8.08 -0.30 -14.67
N ILE A 158 -8.36 -1.32 -13.86
CA ILE A 158 -7.38 -1.99 -13.02
C ILE A 158 -7.26 -3.42 -13.52
N ARG A 159 -6.04 -3.80 -13.92
CA ARG A 159 -5.73 -5.18 -14.31
C ARG A 159 -4.61 -5.70 -13.43
N VAL A 160 -4.91 -6.71 -12.63
CA VAL A 160 -3.94 -7.38 -11.76
C VAL A 160 -4.17 -8.89 -11.80
N GLU A 161 -3.08 -9.66 -11.76
CA GLU A 161 -3.12 -11.11 -11.72
C GLU A 161 -3.40 -11.60 -10.28
N ARG A 162 -4.63 -11.38 -9.82
CA ARG A 162 -5.10 -11.83 -8.50
C ARG A 162 -6.21 -12.86 -8.63
N SER A 163 -6.50 -13.57 -7.55
CA SER A 163 -7.65 -14.48 -7.48
C SER A 163 -8.98 -13.74 -7.78
N ASP A 164 -10.00 -14.47 -8.22
CA ASP A 164 -11.31 -13.87 -8.49
C ASP A 164 -11.96 -13.32 -7.21
N ALA A 165 -11.84 -14.04 -6.10
CA ALA A 165 -12.37 -13.61 -4.80
C ALA A 165 -11.74 -12.27 -4.36
N TYR A 166 -10.42 -12.12 -4.51
CA TYR A 166 -9.72 -10.86 -4.21
C TYR A 166 -10.26 -9.71 -5.06
N LEU A 167 -10.49 -9.94 -6.35
CA LEU A 167 -11.00 -8.91 -7.25
C LEU A 167 -12.46 -8.54 -6.94
N ASP A 168 -13.28 -9.51 -6.54
CA ASP A 168 -14.67 -9.27 -6.14
C ASP A 168 -14.74 -8.44 -4.84
N GLU A 169 -13.87 -8.72 -3.87
CA GLU A 169 -13.72 -7.91 -2.66
C GLU A 169 -13.21 -6.49 -2.98
N LEU A 170 -12.23 -6.35 -3.87
CA LEU A 170 -11.75 -5.05 -4.34
C LEU A 170 -12.88 -4.24 -4.99
N VAL A 171 -13.70 -4.85 -5.85
CA VAL A 171 -14.88 -4.19 -6.43
C VAL A 171 -15.84 -3.73 -5.34
N GLY A 172 -16.08 -4.57 -4.32
CA GLY A 172 -16.90 -4.23 -3.16
C GLY A 172 -16.40 -2.98 -2.44
N VAL A 173 -15.11 -2.93 -2.11
CA VAL A 173 -14.47 -1.79 -1.45
C VAL A 173 -14.58 -0.52 -2.30
N LEU A 174 -14.18 -0.58 -3.58
CA LEU A 174 -14.18 0.59 -4.46
C LEU A 174 -15.60 1.14 -4.68
N ARG A 175 -16.59 0.26 -4.86
CA ARG A 175 -18.00 0.66 -4.99
C ARG A 175 -18.54 1.28 -3.70
N ALA A 176 -18.24 0.69 -2.56
CA ALA A 176 -18.73 1.15 -1.27
C ALA A 176 -18.24 2.57 -0.94
N VAL A 177 -16.96 2.88 -1.19
CA VAL A 177 -16.40 4.20 -0.85
C VAL A 177 -16.67 5.27 -1.90
N SER A 178 -16.88 4.89 -3.17
CA SER A 178 -17.19 5.86 -4.22
C SER A 178 -18.69 6.16 -4.31
N GLY A 179 -19.55 5.22 -3.90
CA GLY A 179 -20.99 5.28 -4.13
C GLY A 179 -21.38 5.07 -5.60
N GLU A 180 -20.41 4.74 -6.46
CA GLU A 180 -20.54 4.79 -7.91
C GLU A 180 -20.26 3.42 -8.56
N PRO A 181 -20.66 3.19 -9.82
CA PRO A 181 -20.47 1.91 -10.48
C PRO A 181 -18.98 1.52 -10.61
N VAL A 182 -18.66 0.33 -10.12
CA VAL A 182 -17.40 -0.39 -10.34
C VAL A 182 -17.76 -1.82 -10.69
N THR A 183 -17.26 -2.34 -11.82
CA THR A 183 -17.60 -3.68 -12.34
C THR A 183 -16.35 -4.50 -12.62
N ARG A 184 -16.51 -5.83 -12.72
CA ARG A 184 -15.44 -6.74 -13.11
C ARG A 184 -15.84 -7.55 -14.33
N THR A 185 -14.90 -7.70 -15.25
CA THR A 185 -14.98 -8.66 -16.37
C THR A 185 -13.66 -9.44 -16.41
N GLY A 186 -13.68 -10.72 -16.04
CA GLY A 186 -12.47 -11.52 -15.90
C GLY A 186 -11.51 -10.92 -14.87
N LYS A 187 -10.27 -10.63 -15.27
CA LYS A 187 -9.23 -10.00 -14.42
C LYS A 187 -9.19 -8.48 -14.48
N THR A 188 -10.14 -7.87 -15.20
CA THR A 188 -10.22 -6.42 -15.36
C THR A 188 -11.33 -5.87 -14.49
N VAL A 189 -10.98 -4.95 -13.59
CA VAL A 189 -11.92 -4.12 -12.85
C VAL A 189 -12.06 -2.78 -13.58
N THR A 190 -13.29 -2.37 -13.87
CA THR A 190 -13.62 -1.11 -14.51
C THR A 190 -14.25 -0.17 -13.49
N VAL A 191 -13.56 0.94 -13.23
CA VAL A 191 -14.01 2.04 -12.40
C VAL A 191 -14.69 3.06 -13.31
N SER A 192 -15.97 3.34 -13.08
CA SER A 192 -16.71 4.33 -13.87
C SER A 192 -16.07 5.72 -13.77
N ALA A 193 -16.38 6.60 -14.73
CA ALA A 193 -15.92 7.98 -14.70
C ALA A 193 -16.33 8.73 -13.40
N ALA A 194 -17.54 8.47 -12.90
CA ALA A 194 -18.01 9.07 -11.66
C ALA A 194 -17.21 8.55 -10.45
N ALA A 195 -16.98 7.24 -10.36
CA ALA A 195 -16.13 6.66 -9.32
C ALA A 195 -14.68 7.19 -9.39
N ALA A 196 -14.13 7.32 -10.60
CA ALA A 196 -12.78 7.84 -10.81
C ALA A 196 -12.61 9.27 -10.28
N ARG A 197 -13.62 10.14 -10.43
CA ARG A 197 -13.60 11.51 -9.88
C ARG A 197 -13.57 11.56 -8.35
N VAL A 198 -14.04 10.52 -7.66
CA VAL A 198 -13.96 10.40 -6.20
C VAL A 198 -12.61 9.85 -5.76
N LEU A 199 -12.09 8.89 -6.54
CA LEU A 199 -10.95 8.04 -6.19
C LEU A 199 -9.60 8.55 -6.66
N LEU A 200 -9.57 9.45 -7.65
CA LEU A 200 -8.35 10.08 -8.10
C LEU A 200 -8.38 11.57 -7.75
N PRO A 201 -7.22 12.16 -7.41
CA PRO A 201 -7.10 13.61 -7.37
C PRO A 201 -7.44 14.20 -8.74
N ALA A 202 -8.06 15.39 -8.72
CA ALA A 202 -8.42 16.14 -9.93
C ALA A 202 -7.19 16.70 -10.64
#